data_AF-A0A7S2CR25-F1
#
_entry.id   AF-A0A7S2CR25-F1
#
_cell.length_a   1.000
_cell.length_b   1.000
_cell.length_c   1.000
_cell.angle_alpha   90.00
_cell.angle_beta   90.00
_cell.angle_gamma   90.00
#
_symmetry.space_group_name_H-M   'P 1'
#
loop_
_entity.id
_entity.type
_entity.pdbx_description
1 polymer ?
#
loop_
_entity_poly.entity_id
_entity_poly.type
_entity_poly.pdbx_seq_one_letter_code
_entity_poly.pdbx_strand_id
1 'polypeptide(L)'
;ARRAEFLGLRESPLLVGEEGGGYLVETFYDQPSSQVLLLAGTGTPGGLLVFSVTDVGPIPVASLMVPEGSAQGGHSGIVRSAVCVLGNSIVTAGEDGSICSWREGAAACEGGALGGVGATDHFSIEPTAYSAHREGGRCSADARVAPY
;
A
#
# COMPACT_ATOMS: atom_id res chain seq x y z
N ALA A 1 -19.17 8.14 -20.08
CA ALA A 1 -17.97 7.95 -19.23
C ALA A 1 -17.74 6.44 -19.07
N ARG A 2 -16.49 5.96 -19.08
CA ARG A 2 -16.17 4.58 -18.69
C ARG A 2 -15.97 4.56 -17.17
N ARG A 3 -16.66 3.68 -16.47
CA ARG A 3 -16.61 3.56 -15.01
C ARG A 3 -16.55 2.08 -14.64
N ALA A 4 -15.62 1.71 -13.77
CA ALA A 4 -15.61 0.44 -13.08
C ALA A 4 -16.19 0.65 -11.67
N GLU A 5 -17.02 -0.29 -11.20
CA GLU A 5 -17.67 -0.20 -9.91
C GLU A 5 -17.46 -1.51 -9.14
N PHE A 6 -16.82 -1.41 -7.98
CA PHE A 6 -16.61 -2.52 -7.05
C PHE A 6 -17.34 -2.21 -5.75
N LEU A 7 -18.67 -2.11 -5.84
CA LEU A 7 -19.53 -1.62 -4.75
C LEU A 7 -19.49 -2.47 -3.47
N GLY A 8 -19.09 -3.73 -3.58
CA GLY A 8 -18.95 -4.67 -2.45
C GLY A 8 -17.55 -4.78 -1.87
N LEU A 9 -16.57 -4.02 -2.38
CA LEU A 9 -15.18 -4.17 -1.96
C LEU A 9 -15.00 -3.78 -0.48
N ARG A 10 -15.69 -2.74 -0.02
CA ARG A 10 -15.58 -2.25 1.37
C ARG A 10 -16.17 -3.23 2.39
N GLU A 11 -17.11 -4.05 1.94
CA GLU A 11 -17.78 -5.10 2.68
C GLU A 11 -17.03 -6.45 2.57
N SER A 12 -15.90 -6.48 1.85
CA SER A 12 -15.05 -7.66 1.75
C SER A 12 -14.68 -8.15 3.16
N PRO A 13 -14.83 -9.44 3.46
CA PRO A 13 -14.42 -10.02 4.75
C PRO A 13 -12.94 -9.79 5.08
N LEU A 14 -12.12 -9.46 4.08
CA LEU A 14 -10.70 -9.13 4.25
C LEU A 14 -10.47 -7.72 4.79
N LEU A 15 -11.43 -6.82 4.58
CA LEU A 15 -11.34 -5.42 5.00
C LEU A 15 -12.24 -5.08 6.18
N VAL A 16 -13.30 -5.84 6.39
CA VAL A 16 -14.22 -5.64 7.51
C VAL A 16 -13.51 -6.05 8.81
N GLY A 17 -13.40 -5.11 9.74
CA GLY A 17 -12.95 -5.34 11.11
C GLY A 17 -14.12 -5.45 12.08
N GLU A 18 -13.82 -5.60 13.37
CA GLU A 18 -14.84 -5.72 14.43
C GLU A 18 -15.69 -4.44 14.58
N GLU A 19 -15.13 -3.27 14.30
CA GLU A 19 -15.77 -1.96 14.54
C GLU A 19 -16.16 -1.21 13.24
N GLY A 20 -15.93 -1.76 12.05
CA GLY A 20 -16.26 -1.06 10.81
C GLY A 20 -15.89 -1.79 9.51
N GLY A 21 -16.48 -1.30 8.41
CA GLY A 21 -16.15 -1.76 7.06
C GLY A 21 -14.83 -1.18 6.54
N GLY A 22 -14.31 -1.80 5.49
CA GLY A 22 -13.13 -1.34 4.78
C GLY A 22 -13.28 0.05 4.17
N TYR A 23 -12.15 0.64 3.81
CA TYR A 23 -12.11 1.89 3.06
C TYR A 23 -11.00 1.86 2.00
N LEU A 24 -11.20 2.62 0.93
CA LEU A 24 -10.20 2.77 -0.13
C LEU A 24 -9.33 3.98 0.19
N VAL A 25 -8.03 3.82 0.00
CA VAL A 25 -7.03 4.86 0.27
C VAL A 25 -6.56 5.48 -1.02
N GLU A 26 -5.99 4.68 -1.92
CA GLU A 26 -5.31 5.18 -3.11
C GLU A 26 -5.37 4.16 -4.25
N THR A 27 -5.28 4.64 -5.48
CA THR A 27 -5.13 3.79 -6.68
C THR A 27 -3.74 3.99 -7.26
N PHE A 28 -3.02 2.90 -7.48
CA PHE A 28 -1.73 2.90 -8.15
C PHE A 28 -1.83 2.27 -9.54
N TYR A 29 -1.03 2.75 -10.47
CA TYR A 29 -0.85 2.09 -11.76
C TYR A 29 0.61 1.64 -11.87
N ASP A 30 0.81 0.32 -11.93
CA ASP A 30 2.13 -0.24 -12.17
C ASP A 30 2.35 -0.37 -13.67
N GLN A 31 3.21 0.50 -14.19
CA GLN A 31 3.45 0.61 -15.63
C GLN A 31 4.13 -0.64 -16.23
N PRO A 32 5.17 -1.25 -15.61
CA PRO A 32 5.80 -2.46 -16.14
C PRO A 32 4.84 -3.64 -16.26
N SER A 33 4.01 -3.90 -15.25
CA SER A 33 3.03 -5.00 -15.29
C SER A 33 1.71 -4.62 -15.95
N SER A 34 1.50 -3.32 -16.25
CA SER A 34 0.25 -2.77 -16.77
C SER A 34 -0.97 -3.07 -15.89
N GLN A 35 -0.78 -3.12 -14.57
CA GLN A 35 -1.84 -3.42 -13.61
C GLN A 35 -2.30 -2.17 -12.86
N VAL A 36 -3.59 -2.14 -12.54
CA VAL A 36 -4.15 -1.18 -11.59
C VAL A 36 -4.23 -1.85 -10.23
N LEU A 37 -3.65 -1.21 -9.22
CA LEU A 37 -3.65 -1.69 -7.85
C LEU A 37 -4.47 -0.72 -6.98
N LEU A 38 -5.22 -1.28 -6.04
CA LEU A 38 -5.99 -0.52 -5.06
C LEU A 38 -5.42 -0.78 -3.68
N LEU A 39 -5.07 0.29 -2.98
CA LEU A 39 -4.76 0.25 -1.56
C LEU A 39 -6.04 0.47 -0.77
N ALA A 40 -6.31 -0.43 0.16
CA ALA A 40 -7.44 -0.36 1.06
C ALA A 40 -6.99 -0.51 2.51
N GLY A 41 -7.63 0.24 3.40
CA GLY A 41 -7.49 0.07 4.83
C GLY A 41 -8.54 -0.87 5.39
N THR A 42 -8.14 -1.66 6.37
CA THR A 42 -9.05 -2.51 7.13
C THR A 42 -9.77 -1.70 8.20
N GLY A 43 -10.91 -2.21 8.67
CA GLY A 43 -11.62 -1.68 9.83
C GLY A 43 -10.90 -1.91 11.16
N THR A 44 -9.75 -2.60 11.15
CA THR A 44 -8.87 -2.78 12.30
C THR A 44 -7.71 -1.78 12.25
N PRO A 45 -7.28 -1.21 13.39
CA PRO A 45 -6.12 -0.32 13.40
C PRO A 45 -4.88 -0.98 12.80
N GLY A 46 -4.21 -0.27 11.90
CA GLY A 46 -2.93 -0.69 11.35
C GLY A 46 -2.97 -1.79 10.28
N GLY A 47 -4.12 -2.18 9.74
CA GLY A 47 -4.19 -3.11 8.60
C GLY A 47 -4.34 -2.39 7.26
N LEU A 48 -3.47 -2.72 6.30
CA LEU A 48 -3.54 -2.25 4.92
C LEU A 48 -3.41 -3.44 3.95
N LEU A 49 -4.24 -3.45 2.92
CA LEU A 49 -4.28 -4.50 1.89
C LEU A 49 -4.18 -3.89 0.50
N VAL A 50 -3.45 -4.57 -0.38
CA VAL A 50 -3.35 -4.23 -1.80
C VAL A 50 -4.15 -5.22 -2.62
N PHE A 51 -4.98 -4.72 -3.53
CA PHE A 51 -5.75 -5.50 -4.49
C PHE A 51 -5.29 -5.21 -5.90
N SER A 52 -5.16 -6.23 -6.74
CA SER A 52 -5.07 -6.07 -8.19
C SER A 52 -6.46 -6.00 -8.80
N VAL A 53 -6.71 -4.98 -9.62
CA VAL A 53 -8.00 -4.78 -10.28
C VAL A 53 -8.01 -5.52 -11.60
N THR A 54 -8.88 -6.52 -11.69
CA THR A 54 -9.09 -7.32 -12.91
C THR A 54 -10.49 -7.07 -13.50
N ASP A 55 -10.74 -7.67 -14.66
CA ASP A 55 -12.06 -7.71 -15.30
C ASP A 55 -13.10 -8.49 -14.47
N VAL A 56 -12.67 -9.49 -13.70
CA VAL A 56 -13.52 -10.26 -12.79
C VAL A 56 -13.76 -9.52 -11.47
N GLY A 57 -12.83 -8.66 -11.07
CA GLY A 57 -12.92 -7.87 -9.84
C GLY A 57 -11.58 -7.65 -9.13
N PRO A 58 -11.59 -7.02 -7.95
CA PRO A 58 -10.41 -6.82 -7.13
C PRO A 58 -9.96 -8.14 -6.50
N ILE A 59 -8.70 -8.52 -6.71
CA ILE A 59 -8.08 -9.72 -6.15
C ILE A 59 -7.03 -9.27 -5.13
N PRO A 60 -7.08 -9.72 -3.86
CA PRO A 60 -6.05 -9.38 -2.88
C PRO A 60 -4.69 -9.95 -3.30
N VAL A 61 -3.66 -9.11 -3.33
CA VAL A 61 -2.30 -9.50 -3.77
C VAL A 61 -1.24 -9.31 -2.71
N ALA A 62 -1.43 -8.40 -1.74
CA ALA A 62 -0.47 -8.21 -0.66
C ALA A 62 -1.14 -7.71 0.63
N SER A 63 -0.62 -8.16 1.77
CA SER A 63 -0.90 -7.58 3.08
C SER A 63 0.30 -6.77 3.54
N LEU A 64 0.04 -5.52 3.90
CA LEU A 64 1.08 -4.60 4.31
C LEU A 64 1.19 -4.59 5.82
N MET A 65 2.42 -4.76 6.30
CA MET A 65 2.76 -4.72 7.71
C MET A 65 3.77 -3.62 7.97
N VAL A 66 3.74 -3.09 9.19
CA VAL A 66 4.78 -2.19 9.64
C VAL A 66 6.06 -3.00 9.83
N PRO A 67 7.22 -2.56 9.29
CA PRO A 67 8.48 -3.28 9.44
C PRO A 67 8.81 -3.57 10.92
N GLU A 68 9.34 -4.77 11.16
CA GLU A 68 9.78 -5.18 12.50
C GLU A 68 10.83 -4.21 13.06
N GLY A 69 10.73 -3.88 14.35
CA GLY A 69 11.62 -2.92 15.01
C GLY A 69 11.20 -1.45 14.85
N SER A 70 10.07 -1.17 14.20
CA SER A 70 9.41 0.13 14.27
C SER A 70 8.91 0.40 15.69
N ALA A 71 9.36 1.50 16.29
CA ALA A 71 8.93 1.90 17.64
C ALA A 71 7.47 2.36 17.69
N GLN A 72 6.90 2.72 16.55
CA GLN A 72 5.50 3.08 16.34
C GLN A 72 4.87 2.00 15.47
N GLY A 73 3.75 1.44 15.95
CA GLY A 73 2.93 0.53 15.15
C GLY A 73 2.31 1.23 13.94
N GLY A 74 1.30 0.58 13.34
CA GLY A 74 0.57 1.16 12.21
C GLY A 74 -0.26 2.38 12.59
N HIS A 75 -1.03 2.88 11.63
CA HIS A 75 -1.94 3.98 11.90
C HIS A 75 -3.00 3.61 12.95
N SER A 76 -3.24 4.52 13.90
CA SER A 76 -4.33 4.44 14.88
C SER A 76 -5.60 5.14 14.41
N GLY A 77 -5.55 5.82 13.26
CA GLY A 77 -6.68 6.47 12.60
C GLY A 77 -6.80 6.08 11.12
N ILE A 78 -7.78 6.68 10.44
CA ILE A 78 -8.03 6.43 9.01
C ILE A 78 -6.85 6.93 8.18
N VAL A 79 -6.35 6.08 7.29
CA VAL A 79 -5.35 6.47 6.30
C VAL A 79 -5.99 7.31 5.21
N ARG A 80 -5.39 8.48 4.92
CA ARG A 80 -5.93 9.47 3.98
C ARG A 80 -5.13 9.61 2.70
N SER A 81 -3.87 9.19 2.70
CA SER A 81 -3.00 9.27 1.53
C SER A 81 -1.91 8.20 1.59
N ALA A 82 -1.46 7.78 0.41
CA ALA A 82 -0.40 6.83 0.27
C ALA A 82 0.48 7.15 -0.95
N VAL A 83 1.77 6.87 -0.83
CA VAL A 83 2.76 7.02 -1.91
C VAL A 83 3.61 5.76 -1.95
N CYS A 84 3.79 5.21 -3.16
CA CYS A 84 4.76 4.15 -3.40
C CYS A 84 6.16 4.75 -3.49
N VAL A 85 7.08 4.24 -2.69
CA VAL A 85 8.49 4.63 -2.69
C VAL A 85 9.36 3.47 -3.18
N LEU A 86 10.60 3.76 -3.56
CA LEU A 86 11.54 2.76 -4.07
C LEU A 86 11.69 1.57 -3.10
N GLY A 87 11.77 0.36 -3.66
CA GLY A 87 11.94 -0.87 -2.89
C GLY A 87 10.65 -1.39 -2.25
N ASN A 88 9.55 -1.37 -3.03
CA ASN A 88 8.28 -2.05 -2.71
C ASN A 88 7.72 -1.64 -1.34
N SER A 89 7.94 -0.39 -0.96
CA SER A 89 7.48 0.16 0.31
C SER A 89 6.43 1.23 0.03
N ILE A 90 5.44 1.31 0.90
CA ILE A 90 4.40 2.33 0.82
C ILE A 90 4.54 3.23 2.04
N VAL A 91 4.48 4.53 1.81
CA VAL A 91 4.43 5.53 2.88
C VAL A 91 3.03 6.11 2.91
N THR A 92 2.43 6.17 4.10
CA THR A 92 1.07 6.67 4.28
C THR A 92 1.00 7.79 5.31
N ALA A 93 -0.04 8.61 5.20
CA ALA A 93 -0.40 9.61 6.20
C ALA A 93 -1.87 9.42 6.63
N GLY A 94 -2.13 9.56 7.93
CA GLY A 94 -3.44 9.29 8.54
C GLY A 94 -3.96 10.43 9.41
N GLU A 95 -5.20 10.29 9.86
CA GLU A 95 -5.87 11.24 10.77
C GLU A 95 -5.25 11.27 12.18
N ASP A 96 -4.42 10.29 12.50
CA ASP A 96 -3.61 10.23 13.72
C ASP A 96 -2.41 11.19 13.71
N GLY A 97 -2.22 11.95 12.62
CA GLY A 97 -1.12 12.90 12.46
C GLY A 97 0.25 12.24 12.28
N SER A 98 0.29 10.93 12.04
CA SER A 98 1.53 10.18 11.83
C SER A 98 1.82 9.93 10.36
N ILE A 99 3.07 9.60 10.06
CA ILE A 99 3.49 9.04 8.77
C ILE A 99 4.06 7.65 9.04
N CYS A 100 3.48 6.63 8.40
CA CYS A 100 3.88 5.24 8.58
C CYS A 100 4.50 4.70 7.30
N SER A 101 5.51 3.85 7.46
CA SER A 101 6.13 3.10 6.36
C SER A 101 5.70 1.64 6.45
N TRP A 102 5.39 1.08 5.30
CA TRP A 102 4.79 -0.24 5.17
C TRP A 102 5.58 -1.07 4.17
N ARG A 103 5.66 -2.36 4.44
CA ARG A 103 6.20 -3.36 3.52
C ARG A 103 5.25 -4.54 3.46
N GLU A 104 5.38 -5.31 2.39
CA GLU A 104 4.72 -6.60 2.34
C GLU A 104 5.14 -7.47 3.52
N GLY A 105 4.15 -7.95 4.29
CA GLY A 105 4.40 -8.96 5.30
C GLY A 105 4.80 -10.28 4.65
N ALA A 106 5.65 -11.05 5.32
CA ALA A 106 5.86 -12.44 4.91
C ALA A 106 4.49 -13.15 4.92
N ALA A 107 4.09 -13.74 3.80
CA ALA A 107 2.87 -14.53 3.74
C ALA A 107 2.91 -15.56 4.88
N ALA A 108 1.99 -15.45 5.84
CA ALA A 108 1.79 -16.49 6.84
C ALA A 108 1.28 -17.71 6.07
N CYS A 109 2.20 -18.58 5.68
CA CYS A 109 1.91 -19.85 5.05
C CYS A 109 1.25 -20.78 6.08
N GLU A 110 0.01 -20.54 6.50
CA GLU A 110 -0.89 -21.58 7.04
C GLU A 110 -2.35 -21.25 6.68
N GLY A 111 -2.89 -21.98 5.69
CA GLY A 111 -4.33 -22.29 5.65
C GLY A 111 -5.24 -21.51 4.70
N GLY A 112 -4.74 -20.59 3.87
CA GLY A 112 -5.58 -19.91 2.86
C GLY A 112 -4.78 -19.54 1.63
N ALA A 113 -4.85 -20.38 0.59
CA ALA A 113 -4.14 -20.16 -0.66
C ALA A 113 -4.64 -18.89 -1.37
N LEU A 114 -3.89 -17.79 -1.24
CA LEU A 114 -3.81 -16.79 -2.31
C LEU A 114 -3.00 -17.45 -3.44
N GLY A 115 -3.72 -18.09 -4.35
CA GLY A 115 -3.13 -18.89 -5.43
C GLY A 115 -2.27 -18.06 -6.36
N GLY A 116 -0.95 -18.17 -6.20
CA GLY A 116 0.08 -17.70 -7.13
C GLY A 116 1.29 -18.60 -7.01
N VAL A 117 1.70 -19.22 -8.12
CA VAL A 117 2.75 -20.25 -8.17
C VAL A 117 4.13 -19.60 -8.06
N GLY A 118 4.81 -19.79 -6.92
CA GLY A 118 6.26 -19.95 -6.83
C GLY A 118 7.15 -18.85 -7.41
N ALA A 119 7.26 -17.74 -6.70
CA ALA A 119 8.46 -16.91 -6.57
C ALA A 119 8.24 -15.99 -5.36
N THR A 120 9.30 -15.45 -4.76
CA THR A 120 9.22 -14.34 -3.79
C THR A 120 8.76 -13.07 -4.53
N ASP A 121 7.53 -13.09 -5.02
CA ASP A 121 6.93 -12.00 -5.77
C ASP A 121 6.46 -10.96 -4.78
N HIS A 122 7.38 -10.10 -4.39
CA HIS A 122 7.02 -8.86 -3.75
C HIS A 122 6.12 -8.06 -4.70
N PHE A 123 5.02 -7.48 -4.21
CA PHE A 123 4.21 -6.60 -5.07
C PHE A 123 5.09 -5.44 -5.56
N SER A 124 5.34 -5.36 -6.86
CA SER A 124 6.19 -4.32 -7.45
C SER A 124 5.30 -3.20 -7.97
N ILE A 125 5.39 -2.05 -7.30
CA ILE A 125 4.81 -0.81 -7.79
C ILE A 125 5.99 0.09 -8.11
N GLU A 126 6.27 0.26 -9.39
CA GLU A 126 7.15 1.36 -9.78
C GLU A 126 6.51 2.65 -9.27
N PRO A 127 7.27 3.53 -8.58
CA PRO A 127 6.75 4.81 -8.17
C PRO A 127 6.11 5.46 -9.39
N THR A 128 4.80 5.66 -9.36
CA THR A 128 4.12 6.47 -10.38
C THR A 128 4.60 7.90 -10.11
N ALA A 129 5.80 8.21 -10.57
CA ALA A 129 6.35 9.53 -10.54
C ALA A 129 5.43 10.33 -11.47
N TYR A 130 4.43 10.97 -10.89
CA TYR A 130 3.79 12.12 -11.50
C TYR A 130 4.90 13.16 -11.70
N SER A 131 5.62 13.02 -12.81
CA SER A 131 6.53 14.00 -13.37
C SER A 131 7.81 14.32 -12.59
N ALA A 132 8.47 13.36 -11.94
CA ALA A 132 9.85 13.55 -11.48
C ALA A 132 10.83 12.99 -12.50
N HIS A 133 11.03 13.71 -13.61
CA HIS A 133 12.27 13.54 -14.40
C HIS A 133 13.43 13.90 -13.47
N ARG A 134 14.14 12.90 -12.96
CA ARG A 134 15.39 13.12 -12.24
C ARG A 134 16.48 13.35 -13.29
N GLU A 135 16.48 14.54 -13.90
CA GLU A 135 17.64 14.97 -14.65
C GLU A 135 18.79 15.13 -13.66
N GLY A 136 19.89 14.44 -13.93
CA GLY A 136 20.96 14.16 -12.97
C GLY A 136 21.56 15.41 -12.33
N GLY A 137 21.11 15.75 -11.12
CA GLY A 137 21.83 16.62 -10.21
C GLY A 137 22.86 15.80 -9.43
N ARG A 138 24.13 15.89 -9.83
CA ARG A 138 25.27 15.28 -9.11
C ARG A 138 25.19 15.63 -7.63
N CYS A 139 25.42 14.63 -6.78
CA CYS A 139 25.63 14.82 -5.35
C CYS A 139 26.75 15.86 -5.14
N SER A 140 26.42 17.00 -4.55
CA SER A 140 27.39 17.83 -3.84
C SER A 140 27.12 17.64 -2.36
N ALA A 141 27.98 16.87 -1.70
CA ALA A 141 27.99 16.73 -0.26
C ALA A 141 28.45 18.08 0.34
N ASP A 142 27.52 18.90 0.81
CA ASP A 142 27.69 19.75 2.00
C ASP A 142 26.42 20.57 2.23
N ALA A 143 25.66 20.24 3.27
CA ALA A 143 24.80 21.20 3.95
C ALA A 143 24.49 20.70 5.36
N ARG A 144 25.09 21.40 6.32
CA ARG A 144 24.99 21.17 7.77
C ARG A 144 23.54 21.30 8.24
N VAL A 145 23.16 20.41 9.14
CA VAL A 145 21.88 20.41 9.86
C VAL A 145 21.83 21.61 10.82
N ALA A 146 20.75 22.40 10.76
CA ALA A 146 20.38 23.33 11.83
C ALA A 146 19.19 22.74 12.59
N PRO A 147 19.22 22.64 13.93
CA PRO A 147 18.09 22.15 14.72
C PRO A 147 17.06 23.27 14.96
N TYR A 148 15.80 22.86 15.07
CA TYR A 148 14.80 23.51 15.92
C TYR A 148 14.60 22.64 17.16
#